data_AF-A0A158JPY8-F1
#
_entry.id   AF-A0A158JPY8-F1
#
_cell.length_a   1.000
_cell.length_b   1.000
_cell.length_c   1.000
_cell.angle_alpha   90.00
_cell.angle_beta   90.00
_cell.angle_gamma   90.00
#
_symmetry.space_group_name_H-M   'P 1'
#
loop_
_entity.id
_entity.type
_entity.pdbx_description
1 polymer ?
#
loop_
_entity_poly.entity_id
_entity_poly.type
_entity_poly.pdbx_seq_one_letter_code
_entity_poly.pdbx_strand_id
1 'polypeptide(L)'
;MKRLSAALITLSLALTSASALAAPVLTQAECHDYPFTPLKHTVTHKQLMQELSELEAVGYQPTADDNEYPDDLQAAEAKLQQEFRHDCMPAQVAGDPASPSAN
;
A
#
# COMPACT_ATOMS: atom_id res chain seq x y z
N MET A 1 49.71 5.66 31.79
CA MET A 1 48.28 5.49 32.09
C MET A 1 47.47 6.45 31.24
N LYS A 2 46.97 6.00 30.08
CA LYS A 2 46.09 6.78 29.19
C LYS A 2 45.34 5.82 28.26
N ARG A 3 44.45 5.03 28.87
CA ARG A 3 43.47 4.18 28.20
C ARG A 3 42.19 4.19 29.02
N LEU A 4 41.64 5.39 29.25
CA LEU A 4 40.40 5.59 30.01
C LEU A 4 39.53 6.65 29.32
N SER A 5 39.43 6.59 27.99
CA SER A 5 38.61 7.53 27.22
C SER A 5 37.77 6.84 26.13
N ALA A 6 37.92 5.53 25.95
CA ALA A 6 37.18 4.77 24.93
C ALA A 6 35.99 3.98 25.50
N ALA A 7 35.65 4.16 26.78
CA ALA A 7 34.62 3.39 27.47
C ALA A 7 33.32 4.17 27.75
N LEU A 8 33.19 5.40 27.23
CA LEU A 8 32.05 6.28 27.55
C LEU A 8 31.23 6.74 26.32
N ILE A 9 31.47 6.17 25.13
CA ILE A 9 30.72 6.52 23.91
C ILE A 9 29.78 5.36 23.47
N THR A 10 29.67 4.29 24.27
CA THR A 10 28.80 3.13 23.97
C THR A 10 27.43 3.19 24.66
N LEU A 11 27.01 4.37 25.16
CA LEU A 11 25.76 4.53 25.92
C LEU A 11 24.90 5.72 25.46
N SER A 12 24.80 5.93 24.15
CA SER A 12 23.68 6.66 23.52
C SER A 12 22.73 5.62 22.93
N LEU A 13 22.07 4.88 23.80
CA LEU A 13 20.67 5.12 24.19
C LEU A 13 19.73 4.93 23.00
N ALA A 14 19.19 3.72 22.94
CA ALA A 14 18.14 3.24 22.08
C ALA A 14 17.02 4.28 21.89
N LEU A 15 16.99 4.89 20.71
CA LEU A 15 15.94 5.81 20.31
C LEU A 15 14.84 5.01 19.59
N THR A 16 13.81 4.66 20.34
CA THR A 16 12.41 4.47 19.92
C THR A 16 12.18 3.80 18.56
N SER A 17 11.97 2.49 18.56
CA SER A 17 11.26 1.81 17.48
C SER A 17 10.03 1.12 18.07
N ALA A 18 8.97 1.89 18.23
CA ALA A 18 7.62 1.37 18.45
C ALA A 18 6.80 1.64 17.20
N SER A 19 7.17 1.02 16.08
CA SER A 19 6.26 0.87 14.95
C SER A 19 5.43 -0.37 15.23
N ALA A 20 4.24 -0.18 15.80
CA ALA A 20 3.22 -1.23 15.77
C ALA A 20 2.84 -1.44 14.30
N LEU A 21 3.45 -2.44 13.66
CA LEU A 21 3.12 -2.83 12.30
C LEU A 21 1.79 -3.59 12.33
N ALA A 22 0.69 -2.84 12.46
CA ALA A 22 -0.65 -3.35 12.29
C ALA A 22 -0.95 -3.40 10.78
N ALA A 23 -0.63 -4.53 10.14
CA ALA A 23 -0.90 -4.85 8.73
C ALA A 23 -0.32 -3.84 7.69
N PRO A 24 -0.18 -4.22 6.40
CA PRO A 24 0.37 -3.34 5.39
C PRO A 24 -0.73 -2.39 4.91
N VAL A 25 -1.09 -1.40 5.72
CA VAL A 25 -1.92 -0.29 5.23
C VAL A 25 -1.01 0.57 4.36
N LEU A 26 -1.37 0.71 3.08
CA LEU A 26 -0.66 1.57 2.15
C LEU A 26 -0.71 3.02 2.66
N THR A 27 0.34 3.79 2.41
CA THR A 27 0.33 5.22 2.72
C THR A 27 -0.73 5.93 1.87
N GLN A 28 -1.21 7.09 2.33
CA GLN A 28 -2.17 7.90 1.59
C GLN A 28 -1.70 8.26 0.17
N ALA A 29 -0.38 8.37 -0.05
CA ALA A 29 0.21 8.63 -1.36
C ALA A 29 0.15 7.38 -2.26
N GLU A 30 0.46 6.20 -1.72
CA GLU A 30 0.33 4.93 -2.44
C GLU A 30 -1.12 4.64 -2.81
N CYS A 31 -2.06 4.97 -1.92
CA CYS A 31 -3.51 4.86 -2.16
C CYS A 31 -4.09 5.86 -3.17
N HIS A 32 -3.36 6.92 -3.53
CA HIS A 32 -3.82 7.86 -4.55
C HIS A 32 -3.51 7.34 -5.96
N ASP A 33 -2.43 6.58 -6.11
CA ASP A 33 -1.93 6.11 -7.40
C ASP A 33 -2.57 4.78 -7.83
N TYR A 34 -3.41 4.19 -6.98
CA TYR A 34 -4.09 2.91 -7.17
C TYR A 34 -5.51 2.98 -6.56
N PRO A 35 -6.56 2.40 -7.18
CA PRO A 35 -6.57 1.66 -8.43
C PRO A 35 -6.71 2.60 -9.64
N PHE A 36 -6.83 2.03 -10.83
CA PHE A 36 -6.77 2.73 -12.12
C PHE A 36 -7.64 3.99 -12.16
N THR A 37 -7.00 5.14 -12.39
CA THR A 37 -7.68 6.39 -12.67
C THR A 37 -7.50 6.76 -14.14
N PRO A 38 -8.57 7.14 -14.86
CA PRO A 38 -8.43 7.56 -16.24
C PRO A 38 -7.43 8.71 -16.41
N LEU A 39 -6.38 8.46 -17.18
CA LEU A 39 -5.33 9.44 -17.43
C LEU A 39 -5.81 10.52 -18.41
N LYS A 40 -5.38 11.76 -18.18
CA LYS A 40 -5.64 12.90 -19.10
C LYS A 40 -4.55 13.06 -20.17
N HIS A 41 -3.59 12.15 -20.20
CA HIS A 41 -2.43 12.14 -21.10
C HIS A 41 -2.26 10.76 -21.72
N THR A 42 -1.41 10.67 -22.75
CA THR A 42 -1.09 9.40 -23.40
C THR A 42 -0.46 8.42 -22.40
N VAL A 43 -1.00 7.21 -22.33
CA VAL A 43 -0.46 6.12 -21.49
C VAL A 43 0.99 5.85 -21.88
N THR A 44 1.90 5.88 -20.89
CA THR A 44 3.28 5.46 -21.10
C THR A 44 3.41 3.95 -20.93
N HIS A 45 4.38 3.32 -21.60
CA HIS A 45 4.64 1.88 -21.44
C HIS A 45 4.85 1.49 -19.96
N LYS A 46 5.54 2.34 -19.19
CA LYS A 46 5.76 2.10 -17.75
C LYS A 46 4.44 2.04 -16.97
N GLN A 47 3.52 2.97 -17.22
CA GLN A 47 2.21 2.99 -16.56
C GLN A 47 1.39 1.76 -16.94
N LEU A 48 1.33 1.43 -18.23
CA LEU A 48 0.62 0.23 -18.69
C LEU A 48 1.13 -1.04 -18.02
N MET A 49 2.45 -1.22 -17.92
CA MET A 49 3.04 -2.40 -17.28
C MET A 49 2.80 -2.43 -15.77
N GLN A 50 2.74 -1.26 -15.12
CA GLN A 50 2.36 -1.19 -13.71
C GLN A 50 0.92 -1.66 -13.52
N GLU A 51 -0.02 -1.11 -14.29
CA GLU A 51 -1.44 -1.51 -14.21
C GLU A 51 -1.63 -2.99 -14.52
N LEU A 52 -0.92 -3.50 -15.53
CA LEU A 52 -0.94 -4.93 -15.85
C LEU A 52 -0.43 -5.79 -14.69
N SER A 53 0.68 -5.39 -14.04
CA SER A 53 1.25 -6.15 -12.92
C SER A 53 0.32 -6.21 -11.71
N GLU A 54 -0.50 -5.18 -11.50
CA GLU A 54 -1.50 -5.14 -10.44
C GLU A 54 -2.66 -6.10 -10.74
N LEU A 55 -3.13 -6.17 -11.99
CA LEU A 55 -4.12 -7.16 -12.43
C LEU A 55 -3.58 -8.60 -12.31
N GLU A 56 -2.33 -8.82 -12.73
CA GLU A 56 -1.68 -10.13 -12.63
C GLU A 56 -1.53 -10.58 -11.16
N ALA A 57 -1.26 -9.64 -10.24
CA ALA A 57 -1.18 -9.92 -8.81
C ALA A 57 -2.49 -10.45 -8.21
N VAL A 58 -3.64 -10.10 -8.80
CA VAL A 58 -4.97 -10.63 -8.41
C VAL A 58 -5.47 -11.78 -9.31
N GLY A 59 -4.60 -12.27 -10.19
CA GLY A 59 -4.78 -13.51 -10.96
C GLY A 59 -5.24 -13.33 -12.40
N TYR A 60 -5.19 -12.12 -12.97
CA TYR A 60 -5.37 -11.94 -14.41
C TYR A 60 -4.22 -12.59 -15.19
N GLN A 61 -4.52 -13.21 -16.33
CA GLN A 61 -3.53 -13.89 -17.17
C GLN A 61 -3.67 -13.41 -18.62
N PRO A 62 -2.96 -12.34 -19.03
CA PRO A 62 -3.14 -11.72 -20.36
C PRO A 62 -2.74 -12.61 -21.53
N THR A 63 -1.97 -13.68 -21.28
CA THR A 63 -1.50 -14.64 -22.29
C THR A 63 -2.27 -15.95 -22.28
N ALA A 64 -3.32 -16.06 -21.47
CA ALA A 64 -4.18 -17.23 -21.47
C ALA A 64 -4.83 -17.40 -22.86
N ASP A 65 -4.80 -18.63 -23.37
CA ASP A 65 -5.44 -19.00 -24.62
C ASP A 65 -6.89 -19.41 -24.32
N ASP A 66 -7.69 -18.42 -23.95
CA ASP A 66 -9.10 -18.58 -23.64
C ASP A 66 -9.98 -17.62 -24.47
N ASN A 67 -11.29 -17.84 -24.44
CA ASN A 67 -12.28 -16.96 -25.07
C ASN A 67 -13.08 -16.19 -24.01
N GLU A 68 -12.50 -16.01 -22.82
CA GLU A 68 -13.20 -15.45 -21.66
C GLU A 68 -13.11 -13.93 -21.60
N TYR A 69 -12.31 -13.29 -22.46
CA TYR A 69 -12.31 -11.84 -22.58
C TYR A 69 -13.70 -11.28 -22.96
N PRO A 70 -14.22 -10.26 -22.25
CA PRO A 70 -13.57 -9.46 -21.20
C PRO A 70 -13.88 -9.88 -19.74
N ASP A 71 -14.52 -11.03 -19.51
CA ASP A 71 -15.03 -11.43 -18.21
C ASP A 71 -13.92 -11.68 -17.18
N ASP A 72 -12.80 -12.26 -17.61
CA ASP A 72 -11.61 -12.52 -16.79
C ASP A 72 -10.93 -11.22 -16.31
N LEU A 73 -10.82 -10.24 -17.20
CA LEU A 73 -10.33 -8.90 -16.90
C LEU A 73 -11.24 -8.20 -15.90
N GLN A 74 -12.56 -8.22 -16.11
CA GLN A 74 -13.52 -7.61 -15.18
C GLN A 74 -13.50 -8.29 -13.81
N ALA A 75 -13.34 -9.61 -13.76
CA ALA A 75 -13.21 -10.35 -12.52
C ALA A 75 -11.93 -9.96 -11.76
N ALA A 76 -10.81 -9.76 -12.47
CA ALA A 76 -9.58 -9.27 -11.89
C ALA A 76 -9.72 -7.83 -11.37
N GLU A 77 -10.29 -6.91 -12.15
CA GLU A 77 -10.58 -5.53 -11.72
C GLU A 77 -11.43 -5.49 -10.44
N ALA A 78 -12.45 -6.35 -10.34
CA ALA A 78 -13.30 -6.42 -9.17
C ALA A 78 -12.55 -6.89 -7.90
N LYS A 79 -11.65 -7.88 -8.04
CA LYS A 79 -10.77 -8.32 -6.95
C LYS A 79 -9.78 -7.23 -6.57
N LEU A 80 -9.17 -6.57 -7.56
CA LEU A 80 -8.25 -5.46 -7.35
C LEU A 80 -8.93 -4.33 -6.56
N GLN A 81 -10.15 -3.98 -6.93
CA GLN A 81 -10.94 -2.98 -6.20
C GLN A 81 -11.27 -3.43 -4.76
N GLN A 82 -11.36 -4.73 -4.49
CA GLN A 82 -11.51 -5.26 -3.13
C GLN A 82 -10.24 -5.09 -2.31
N GLU A 83 -9.09 -5.44 -2.86
CA GLU A 83 -7.78 -5.23 -2.21
C GLU A 83 -7.56 -3.75 -1.92
N PHE A 84 -7.87 -2.85 -2.87
CA PHE A 84 -7.85 -1.41 -2.63
C PHE A 84 -8.71 -0.99 -1.43
N ARG A 85 -9.94 -1.50 -1.31
CA ARG A 85 -10.78 -1.15 -0.15
C ARG A 85 -10.18 -1.65 1.16
N HIS A 86 -9.52 -2.80 1.16
CA HIS A 86 -8.85 -3.33 2.34
C HIS A 86 -7.64 -2.46 2.73
N ASP A 87 -6.82 -2.08 1.76
CA ASP A 87 -5.54 -1.43 2.00
C ASP A 87 -5.64 0.08 2.18
N CYS A 88 -6.64 0.71 1.57
CA CYS A 88 -6.74 2.16 1.44
C CYS A 88 -8.00 2.78 2.03
N MET A 89 -9.05 1.99 2.31
CA MET A 89 -10.21 2.49 3.05
C MET A 89 -10.10 2.04 4.50
N PRO A 90 -9.81 2.95 5.46
CA PRO A 90 -9.86 2.56 6.86
C PRO A 90 -11.29 2.09 7.18
N ALA A 91 -11.38 0.99 7.94
CA ALA A 91 -12.62 0.60 8.58
C ALA A 91 -13.10 1.81 9.40
N GLN A 92 -14.10 2.51 8.88
CA GLN A 92 -14.77 3.55 9.63
C GLN A 92 -15.27 2.89 10.92
N VAL A 93 -14.77 3.38 12.06
CA VAL A 93 -15.30 3.12 13.40
C VAL A 93 -14.98 1.74 14.00
N ALA A 94 -13.83 1.66 14.66
CA ALA A 94 -13.73 0.98 15.95
C ALA A 94 -13.27 1.99 17.00
N GLY A 95 -14.20 2.90 17.36
CA GLY A 95 -14.23 3.73 18.56
C GLY A 95 -12.91 4.28 19.09
N ASP A 96 -12.63 5.54 18.78
CA ASP A 96 -11.87 6.39 19.71
C ASP A 96 -12.83 6.96 20.76
N PRO A 97 -12.80 6.52 22.04
CA PRO A 97 -13.52 7.18 23.14
C PRO A 97 -12.83 8.48 23.61
N ALA A 98 -11.94 9.07 22.82
CA ALA A 98 -11.09 10.18 23.25
C ALA A 98 -11.03 11.31 22.22
N SER A 99 -12.17 11.93 21.93
CA SER A 99 -12.19 13.32 21.45
C SER A 99 -12.75 14.22 22.55
N PRO A 100 -11.96 15.15 23.12
CA PRO A 100 -12.50 16.17 24.00
C PRO A 100 -13.23 17.22 23.14
N SER A 101 -14.45 17.52 23.55
CA SER A 101 -15.33 18.54 22.98
C SER A 101 -14.67 19.94 22.98
N ALA A 102 -14.61 20.60 21.82
CA ALA A 102 -14.50 22.05 21.62
C ALA A 102 -14.79 22.34 20.12
N ASN A 103 -15.70 23.21 19.68
CA ASN A 103 -16.53 24.27 20.26
C ASN A 103 -17.95 24.18 19.69
#